data_AF-A0A1G0LP72-F1
#
_entry.id   AF-A0A1G0LP72-F1
#
_cell.length_a   1.000
_cell.length_b   1.000
_cell.length_c   1.000
_cell.angle_alpha   90.00
_cell.angle_beta   90.00
_cell.angle_gamma   90.00
#
_symmetry.space_group_name_H-M   'P 1'
#
loop_
_entity.id
_entity.type
_entity.pdbx_description
1 polymer ?
#
loop_
_entity_poly.entity_id
_entity_poly.type
_entity_poly.pdbx_seq_one_letter_code
_entity_poly.pdbx_strand_id
1 'polypeptide(L)'
;MGGGVGVALSSDGTRIVYVGEAPDTGTQLWMRSFDRLDPEPIPGTIGAAAPALSPDGRTVAFQVGPAIHVAALPGGPARRIVEDGYDPAWGDDGTLYFANDIMVRRSQSAHLVLIQNVHWLVHAEPLPHRARAGPGRDGQGLCSMV
;
A
#
# COMPACT_ATOMS: atom_id res chain seq x y z
N MET A 1 -11.79 15.22 -0.44
CA MET A 1 -12.82 14.36 0.15
C MET A 1 -12.79 13.02 -0.58
N GLY A 2 -11.96 12.08 -0.11
CA GLY A 2 -12.04 10.67 -0.48
C GLY A 2 -12.60 9.96 0.75
N GLY A 3 -13.89 9.61 0.72
CA GLY A 3 -14.56 8.94 1.82
C GLY A 3 -14.22 7.46 1.79
N GLY A 4 -13.03 7.10 2.30
CA GLY A 4 -12.73 5.71 2.64
C GLY A 4 -13.84 5.19 3.54
N VAL A 5 -14.33 3.98 3.23
CA VAL A 5 -15.48 3.36 3.90
C VAL A 5 -15.27 3.48 5.41
N GLY A 6 -16.16 4.17 6.12
CA GLY A 6 -16.04 4.41 7.56
C GLY A 6 -16.23 3.14 8.40
N VAL A 7 -16.04 1.95 7.80
CA VAL A 7 -16.29 0.63 8.36
C VAL A 7 -15.35 -0.40 7.74
N ALA A 8 -14.84 -1.30 8.57
CA ALA A 8 -14.09 -2.50 8.22
C ALA A 8 -14.75 -3.72 8.89
N LEU A 9 -14.74 -4.85 8.20
CA LEU A 9 -15.30 -6.12 8.67
C LEU A 9 -14.16 -7.10 8.94
N SER A 10 -14.23 -7.89 10.01
CA SER A 10 -13.28 -8.98 10.23
C SER A 10 -13.51 -10.10 9.21
N SER A 11 -12.45 -10.79 8.80
CA SER A 11 -12.51 -11.87 7.80
C SER A 11 -13.44 -13.02 8.21
N ASP A 12 -13.55 -13.29 9.52
CA ASP A 12 -14.46 -14.28 10.11
C ASP A 12 -15.93 -13.80 10.18
N GLY A 13 -16.20 -12.54 9.79
CA GLY A 13 -17.54 -11.95 9.83
C GLY A 13 -18.11 -11.77 11.23
N THR A 14 -17.29 -11.82 12.28
CA THR A 14 -17.75 -11.75 13.68
C THR A 14 -17.72 -10.33 14.25
N ARG A 15 -17.02 -9.38 13.62
CA ARG A 15 -16.85 -8.02 14.14
C ARG A 15 -16.80 -6.98 13.04
N ILE A 16 -17.24 -5.77 13.39
CA ILE A 16 -17.04 -4.57 12.60
C ILE A 16 -16.21 -3.56 13.40
N VAL A 17 -15.35 -2.82 12.71
CA VAL A 17 -14.69 -1.62 13.23
C VAL A 17 -15.14 -0.45 12.39
N TYR A 18 -15.62 0.63 13.01
CA TYR A 18 -16.17 1.77 12.29
C TYR A 18 -15.80 3.09 12.96
N VAL A 19 -15.93 4.18 12.22
CA VAL A 19 -15.69 5.53 12.73
C VAL A 19 -16.94 6.01 13.46
N GLY A 20 -16.79 6.41 14.72
CA GLY A 20 -17.84 7.01 15.54
C GLY A 20 -17.37 8.27 16.25
N GLU A 21 -18.23 8.85 17.06
CA GLU A 21 -17.90 10.04 17.86
C GLU A 21 -16.92 9.66 18.98
N ALA A 22 -15.93 10.52 19.21
CA ALA A 22 -15.07 10.43 20.39
C ALA A 22 -15.77 11.02 21.63
N PRO A 23 -15.43 10.60 22.87
CA PRO A 23 -16.03 11.14 24.10
C PRO A 23 -15.88 12.66 24.27
N ASP A 24 -14.79 13.22 23.75
CA ASP A 24 -14.52 14.66 23.81
C ASP A 24 -14.93 15.35 22.51
N THR A 25 -14.03 15.39 21.53
CA THR A 25 -14.24 16.03 20.24
C THR A 25 -13.57 15.25 19.12
N GLY A 26 -14.18 15.25 17.94
CA GLY A 26 -13.69 14.54 16.76
C GLY A 26 -14.21 13.11 16.66
N THR A 27 -13.45 12.27 15.95
CA THR A 27 -13.81 10.87 15.67
C THR A 27 -12.93 9.91 16.45
N GLN A 28 -13.41 8.69 16.64
CA GLN A 28 -12.64 7.57 17.16
C GLN A 28 -13.08 6.28 16.45
N LEU A 29 -12.24 5.24 16.46
CA LEU A 29 -12.70 3.92 16.05
C LEU A 29 -13.49 3.25 17.17
N TRP A 30 -14.57 2.60 16.77
CA TRP A 30 -15.43 1.77 17.60
C TRP A 30 -15.44 0.36 17.03
N MET A 31 -15.49 -0.63 17.91
CA MET A 31 -15.64 -2.02 17.55
C MET A 31 -16.97 -2.54 18.05
N ARG A 32 -17.64 -3.34 17.22
CA ARG A 32 -18.84 -4.07 17.63
C ARG A 32 -18.74 -5.51 17.16
N SER A 33 -19.02 -6.42 18.08
CA SER A 33 -19.17 -7.85 17.76
C SER A 33 -20.59 -8.13 17.28
N PHE A 34 -20.81 -9.07 16.36
CA PHE A 34 -22.18 -9.40 15.92
C PHE A 34 -22.99 -10.15 16.98
N ASP A 35 -22.32 -10.81 17.93
CA ASP A 35 -22.95 -11.51 19.06
C ASP A 35 -23.33 -10.58 20.22
N ARG A 36 -22.88 -9.31 20.22
CA ARG A 36 -23.13 -8.33 21.28
C ARG A 36 -23.55 -6.98 20.69
N LEU A 37 -24.66 -6.43 21.16
CA LEU A 37 -25.19 -5.19 20.59
C LEU A 37 -24.34 -3.96 20.92
N ASP A 38 -23.65 -3.98 22.07
CA ASP A 38 -22.94 -2.82 22.60
C ASP A 38 -21.60 -2.60 21.89
N PRO A 39 -21.40 -1.46 21.21
CA PRO A 39 -20.12 -1.10 20.65
C PRO A 39 -19.17 -0.58 21.73
N GLU A 40 -17.88 -0.90 21.59
CA GLU A 40 -16.81 -0.47 22.49
C GLU A 40 -15.83 0.46 21.76
N PRO A 41 -15.40 1.57 22.37
CA PRO A 41 -14.40 2.45 21.77
C PRO A 41 -13.03 1.75 21.77
N ILE A 42 -12.26 1.92 20.70
CA ILE A 42 -10.87 1.41 20.62
C ILE A 42 -9.93 2.50 21.12
N PRO A 43 -9.33 2.39 22.32
CA PRO A 43 -8.48 3.44 22.88
C PRO A 43 -7.28 3.76 21.98
N GLY A 44 -6.84 5.02 21.97
CA GLY A 44 -5.69 5.46 21.17
C GLY A 44 -5.97 5.74 19.69
N THR A 45 -7.24 5.80 19.29
CA THR A 45 -7.67 6.03 17.89
C THR A 45 -8.40 7.37 17.70
N ILE A 46 -8.16 8.35 18.56
CA ILE A 46 -8.75 9.69 18.42
C ILE A 46 -8.28 10.33 17.10
N GLY A 47 -9.22 10.93 16.36
CA GLY A 47 -8.99 11.51 15.04
C GLY A 47 -8.88 10.47 13.91
N ALA A 48 -9.19 9.20 14.19
CA ALA A 48 -9.07 8.14 13.20
C ALA A 48 -10.15 8.21 12.12
N ALA A 49 -9.75 7.81 10.91
CA ALA A 49 -10.58 7.62 9.73
C ALA A 49 -10.09 6.42 8.91
N ALA A 50 -10.88 6.00 7.92
CA ALA A 50 -10.54 4.93 6.96
C ALA A 50 -9.93 3.67 7.62
N PRO A 51 -10.67 2.98 8.50
CA PRO A 51 -10.16 1.78 9.16
C PRO A 51 -10.01 0.62 8.17
N ALA A 52 -8.99 -0.20 8.38
CA ALA A 52 -8.79 -1.48 7.70
C ALA A 52 -8.30 -2.54 8.70
N LEU A 53 -9.06 -3.64 8.78
CA LEU A 53 -8.74 -4.77 9.65
C LEU A 53 -7.73 -5.70 9.00
N SER A 54 -6.76 -6.18 9.78
CA SER A 54 -5.86 -7.23 9.34
C SER A 54 -6.62 -8.53 9.08
N PRO A 55 -6.11 -9.42 8.21
CA PRO A 55 -6.80 -10.67 7.87
C PRO A 55 -7.01 -11.59 9.06
N ASP A 56 -6.13 -11.51 10.06
CA ASP A 56 -6.23 -12.25 11.32
C ASP A 56 -7.16 -11.60 12.36
N GLY A 57 -7.70 -10.41 12.06
CA GLY A 57 -8.61 -9.66 12.93
C GLY A 57 -7.98 -9.08 14.20
N ARG A 58 -6.64 -9.08 14.31
CA ARG A 58 -5.92 -8.68 15.54
C ARG A 58 -5.43 -7.24 15.52
N THR A 59 -5.31 -6.64 14.34
CA THR A 59 -4.74 -5.32 14.13
C THR A 59 -5.68 -4.47 13.28
N VAL A 60 -5.77 -3.19 13.60
CA VAL A 60 -6.44 -2.20 12.75
C VAL A 60 -5.42 -1.19 12.24
N ALA A 61 -5.40 -0.98 10.93
CA ALA A 61 -4.76 0.16 10.30
C ALA A 61 -5.79 1.28 10.14
N PHE A 62 -5.38 2.54 10.31
CA PHE A 62 -6.28 3.68 10.20
C PHE A 62 -5.49 4.94 9.90
N GLN A 63 -6.19 5.93 9.37
CA GLN A 63 -5.63 7.23 9.02
C GLN A 63 -5.88 8.25 10.14
N VAL A 64 -4.87 9.08 10.43
CA VAL A 64 -5.00 10.29 11.25
C VAL A 64 -4.31 11.43 10.50
N GLY A 65 -5.09 12.40 9.99
CA GLY A 65 -4.55 13.40 9.07
C GLY A 65 -3.99 12.74 7.80
N PRO A 66 -2.74 13.05 7.37
CA PRO A 66 -2.09 12.37 6.25
C PRO A 66 -1.36 11.08 6.64
N ALA A 67 -1.41 10.65 7.91
CA ALA A 67 -0.57 9.55 8.39
C ALA A 67 -1.35 8.26 8.60
N ILE A 68 -0.74 7.12 8.26
CA ILE A 68 -1.28 5.78 8.59
C ILE A 68 -0.68 5.30 9.90
N HIS A 69 -1.57 4.84 10.78
CA HIS A 69 -1.28 4.24 12.07
C HIS A 69 -1.77 2.80 12.11
N VAL A 70 -1.21 2.02 13.03
CA VAL A 70 -1.69 0.68 13.37
C VAL A 70 -1.84 0.55 14.88
N ALA A 71 -2.88 -0.17 15.32
CA ALA A 71 -3.09 -0.52 16.72
C ALA A 71 -3.56 -1.98 16.84
N ALA A 72 -3.19 -2.63 17.93
CA ALA A 72 -3.74 -3.94 18.29
C ALA A 72 -5.17 -3.80 18.80
N LEU A 73 -6.01 -4.80 18.54
CA LEU A 73 -7.39 -4.89 19.03
C LEU A 73 -7.49 -5.76 20.30
N PRO A 74 -8.44 -5.48 21.21
CA PRO A 74 -9.46 -4.43 21.15
C PRO A 74 -8.92 -3.02 21.46
N GLY A 75 -7.65 -2.93 21.87
CA GLY A 75 -6.98 -1.68 22.16
C GLY A 75 -5.49 -1.92 22.40
N GLY A 76 -4.70 -0.87 22.16
CA GLY A 76 -3.25 -0.87 22.31
C GLY A 76 -2.66 0.46 21.84
N PRO A 77 -1.39 0.75 22.15
CA PRO A 77 -0.77 1.98 21.70
C PRO A 77 -0.76 2.04 20.16
N ALA A 78 -1.35 3.09 19.61
CA ALA A 78 -1.30 3.36 18.19
C ALA A 78 0.13 3.75 17.78
N ARG A 79 0.63 3.11 16.72
CA ARG A 79 1.95 3.38 16.16
C ARG A 79 1.80 3.94 14.76
N ARG A 80 2.37 5.12 14.52
CA ARG A 80 2.51 5.67 13.16
C ARG A 80 3.48 4.82 12.35
N ILE A 81 3.10 4.46 11.13
CA ILE A 81 3.90 3.63 10.23
C ILE A 81 4.17 4.28 8.88
N VAL A 82 3.34 5.24 8.48
CA VAL A 82 3.49 6.03 7.27
C VAL A 82 3.16 7.48 7.60
N GLU A 83 4.01 8.42 7.18
CA GLU A 83 3.82 9.86 7.41
C GLU A 83 2.83 10.48 6.42
N ASP A 84 2.81 9.99 5.18
CA ASP A 84 1.98 10.46 4.08
C ASP A 84 1.37 9.27 3.32
N GLY A 85 0.12 8.96 3.66
CA GLY A 85 -0.64 7.85 3.11
C GLY A 85 -2.13 7.92 3.47
N TYR A 86 -2.94 7.35 2.58
CA TYR A 86 -4.39 7.37 2.59
C TYR A 86 -4.95 5.98 2.28
N ASP A 87 -6.21 5.75 2.66
CA ASP A 87 -6.98 4.55 2.31
C ASP A 87 -6.21 3.23 2.53
N PRO A 88 -5.84 2.92 3.79
CA PRO A 88 -5.12 1.70 4.10
C PRO A 88 -5.97 0.46 3.77
N ALA A 89 -5.33 -0.61 3.29
CA ALA A 89 -5.98 -1.90 3.04
C ALA A 89 -5.00 -3.04 3.31
N TRP A 90 -5.46 -4.11 3.96
CA TRP A 90 -4.65 -5.30 4.17
C TRP A 90 -4.89 -6.32 3.06
N GLY A 91 -3.80 -6.92 2.56
CA GLY A 91 -3.86 -8.15 1.78
C GLY A 91 -3.91 -9.37 2.69
N ASP A 92 -4.40 -10.50 2.17
CA ASP A 92 -4.53 -11.76 2.90
C ASP A 92 -3.19 -12.33 3.41
N ASP A 93 -2.08 -11.90 2.82
CA ASP A 93 -0.71 -12.22 3.23
C ASP A 93 -0.21 -11.41 4.44
N GLY A 94 -1.04 -10.49 4.96
CA GLY A 94 -0.66 -9.57 6.03
C GLY A 94 0.14 -8.36 5.54
N THR A 95 0.23 -8.12 4.23
CA THR A 95 0.84 -6.90 3.69
C THR A 95 -0.14 -5.73 3.78
N LEU A 96 0.31 -4.58 4.27
CA LEU A 96 -0.46 -3.33 4.25
C LEU A 96 -0.17 -2.51 2.99
N TYR A 97 -1.24 -2.21 2.25
CA TYR A 97 -1.28 -1.32 1.11
C TYR A 97 -1.87 0.03 1.52
N PHE A 98 -1.44 1.11 0.87
CA PHE A 98 -1.99 2.44 1.04
C PHE A 98 -1.76 3.27 -0.23
N ALA A 99 -2.59 4.28 -0.44
CA ALA A 99 -2.39 5.29 -1.48
C ALA A 99 -1.58 6.46 -0.92
N ASN A 100 -0.86 7.18 -1.79
CA ASN A 100 -0.45 8.55 -1.53
C ASN A 100 -0.73 9.39 -2.78
N ASP A 101 -0.53 10.70 -2.72
CA ASP A 101 -0.88 11.67 -3.78
C ASP A 101 -0.25 11.38 -5.16
N ILE A 102 0.62 10.36 -5.28
CA ILE A 102 1.33 10.03 -6.52
C ILE A 102 1.27 8.52 -6.88
N MET A 103 0.97 7.56 -5.98
CA MET A 103 0.88 6.12 -6.29
C MET A 103 0.32 5.26 -5.12
N VAL A 104 -0.17 4.03 -5.40
CA VAL A 104 -0.32 2.96 -4.40
C VAL A 104 1.07 2.42 -3.99
N ARG A 105 1.35 2.33 -2.69
CA ARG A 105 2.63 1.87 -2.12
C ARG A 105 2.41 0.67 -1.18
N ARG A 106 3.44 -0.17 -1.06
CA ARG A 106 3.53 -1.26 -0.06
C ARG A 106 4.31 -0.80 1.15
N SER A 107 3.87 -1.14 2.37
CA SER A 107 4.66 -0.92 3.58
C SER A 107 5.62 -2.09 3.83
N GLN A 108 6.91 -1.82 4.04
CA GLN A 108 7.90 -2.80 4.50
C GLN A 108 8.40 -2.35 5.87
N SER A 109 7.97 -2.99 6.96
CA SER A 109 8.53 -2.73 8.28
C SER A 109 8.57 -3.99 9.13
N ALA A 110 9.63 -4.77 8.92
CA ALA A 110 10.42 -5.34 10.00
C ALA A 110 11.91 -5.26 9.60
N HIS A 111 12.69 -4.57 10.44
CA HIS A 111 14.13 -4.29 10.37
C HIS A 111 14.61 -3.17 9.44
N LEU A 112 15.30 -2.22 10.07
CA LEU A 112 16.06 -1.13 9.48
C LEU A 112 17.14 -1.70 8.54
N VAL A 113 17.00 -1.45 7.24
CA VAL A 113 18.15 -1.42 6.33
C VAL A 113 18.04 -0.13 5.53
N LEU A 114 18.95 0.80 5.82
CA LEU A 114 19.22 1.95 4.97
C LEU A 114 19.55 1.42 3.57
N ILE A 115 18.70 1.69 2.58
CA ILE A 115 19.13 1.58 1.19
C ILE A 115 18.91 2.93 0.54
N GLN A 116 20.06 3.53 0.25
CA GLN A 116 20.28 4.76 -0.48
C GLN A 116 19.66 4.68 -1.89
N ASN A 117 19.38 5.84 -2.45
CA ASN A 117 19.12 6.09 -3.88
C ASN A 117 19.70 5.01 -4.80
N VAL A 118 18.84 4.35 -5.59
CA VAL A 118 19.29 3.69 -6.82
C VAL A 118 18.32 3.99 -7.96
N HIS A 119 18.86 4.76 -8.89
CA HIS A 119 18.40 4.98 -10.25
C HIS A 119 18.40 3.65 -11.02
N TRP A 120 17.29 3.25 -11.62
CA TRP A 120 17.29 2.15 -12.61
C TRP A 120 16.88 2.68 -13.97
N LEU A 121 17.90 2.94 -14.79
CA LEU A 121 17.81 2.92 -16.24
C LEU A 121 17.72 1.45 -16.66
N VAL A 122 16.58 1.01 -17.20
CA VAL A 122 16.53 -0.31 -17.83
C VAL A 122 17.05 -0.16 -19.25
N HIS A 123 18.20 -0.77 -19.53
CA HIS A 123 18.67 -1.02 -20.89
C HIS A 123 17.61 -1.84 -21.64
N ALA A 124 17.10 -1.29 -22.75
CA ALA A 124 16.45 -2.09 -23.78
C ALA A 124 17.50 -2.41 -24.85
N GLU A 125 17.94 -3.67 -24.90
CA GLU A 125 18.60 -4.20 -26.09
C GLU A 125 17.56 -4.31 -27.22
N PRO A 126 17.81 -3.74 -28.41
CA PRO A 126 16.91 -3.95 -29.54
C PRO A 126 17.14 -5.33 -30.17
N LEU A 127 16.04 -6.03 -30.45
CA LEU A 127 15.99 -7.32 -31.14
C LEU A 127 16.72 -7.28 -32.51
N PRO A 128 17.33 -8.39 -32.96
CA PRO A 128 18.01 -8.43 -34.25
C PRO A 128 17.02 -8.41 -35.41
N HIS A 129 17.11 -7.37 -36.25
CA HIS A 129 16.41 -7.33 -37.52
C HIS A 129 17.02 -8.34 -38.51
N ARG A 130 16.20 -9.31 -38.95
CA ARG A 130 16.46 -10.09 -40.18
C ARG A 130 16.51 -9.15 -41.38
N ALA A 131 17.68 -8.97 -41.99
CA ALA A 131 17.82 -8.37 -43.31
C ALA A 131 18.00 -9.48 -44.37
N ARG A 132 17.11 -9.46 -45.37
CA ARG A 132 17.14 -10.30 -46.58
C ARG A 132 18.35 -9.97 -47.45
N ALA A 133 18.84 -10.99 -48.17
CA ALA A 133 19.87 -10.91 -49.17
C ALA A 133 19.40 -10.31 -50.51
N GLY A 134 20.31 -9.60 -51.20
CA GLY A 134 20.37 -9.36 -52.65
C GLY A 134 19.65 -8.09 -53.18
N PRO A 135 20.12 -7.49 -54.29
CA PRO A 135 20.89 -8.10 -55.37
C PRO A 135 22.24 -7.42 -55.69
N GLY A 136 23.10 -8.16 -56.40
CA GLY A 136 24.41 -7.71 -56.85
C GLY A 136 24.38 -6.73 -58.02
N ARG A 137 25.53 -6.08 -58.24
CA ARG A 137 25.93 -5.61 -59.56
C ARG A 137 27.44 -5.53 -59.68
N ASP A 138 27.87 -6.00 -60.83
CA ASP A 138 29.22 -6.20 -61.32
C ASP A 138 30.03 -4.90 -61.42
N GLY A 139 31.34 -5.04 -61.32
CA GLY A 139 32.29 -3.96 -61.56
C GLY A 139 33.73 -4.42 -61.44
N GLN A 140 34.17 -5.20 -62.44
CA GLN A 140 35.57 -5.38 -62.83
C GLN A 140 36.27 -4.00 -62.86
N GLY A 141 37.52 -3.78 -62.51
CA GLY A 141 38.70 -4.59 -62.33
C GLY A 141 39.89 -3.63 -62.53
N LEU A 142 41.03 -3.88 -61.88
CA LEU A 142 42.36 -3.61 -62.44
C LEU A 142 43.43 -4.11 -61.48
N CYS A 143 44.36 -4.83 -62.08
CA CYS A 143 45.47 -5.52 -61.47
C CYS A 143 46.76 -4.70 -61.72
N SER A 144 47.60 -4.65 -60.69
CA SER A 144 49.07 -4.70 -60.71
C SER A 144 49.94 -3.54 -61.23
N MET A 145 50.87 -3.19 -60.33
CA MET A 145 52.34 -3.09 -60.46
C MET A 145 53.04 -1.84 -61.03
N VAL A 146 54.03 -1.43 -60.21
CA VAL A 146 55.23 -0.59 -60.39
C VAL A 146 55.01 0.91 -60.51
#